data_AF-A0A523QUQ2-F1
#
_entry.id   AF-A0A523QUQ2-F1
#
_cell.length_a   1.000
_cell.length_b   1.000
_cell.length_c   1.000
_cell.angle_alpha   90.00
_cell.angle_beta   90.00
_cell.angle_gamma   90.00
#
_symmetry.space_group_name_H-M   'P 1'
#
loop_
_entity.id
_entity.type
_entity.pdbx_description
1 polymer ?
#
loop_
_entity_poly.entity_id
_entity_poly.type
_entity_poly.pdbx_seq_one_letter_code
_entity_poly.pdbx_strand_id
1 'polypeptide(L)'
;MWIYIVIIAVAVLALSSCSRQKEYPKSDTPPYSMREKTQFVRVEKQWSADKLDIQAIENKVIKIISEQAGVDKSEITRETSFIKDLKFDSLDTVELVMEFEDEFDISIPDEEVEKIQTVGAAIDYIINDEIFKEVKEVLVDALGVDDDEVTAEATLMGDLGAESIDFLDIVFRLEKTFGIKIPRVELFPAENLMNDSELVQNGKLTEKGLAELRDKMPHTDITEFVNNPDINKLGDLFTVNAIVNYVENKLDRQEKQWSADELDIQAIENKVIEIISELKGIDKSEITRETSFINDLNFDSLDTVELIIDFEDEFDMSIPKEEAEKIQTVGAAIDYIINAARLNILFTRCRNGFNRRANYIEKVQYVRACLQQETRATWPEFSGKVEERVTLITAQVLKIDPALIKPEDSFTADLGAESVQSIELVAMFEEEFGIEMDEDAALSVETVGKAVEFITQACKEQGVDVEQ
;
A
#
# COMPACT_ATOMS: atom_id res chain seq x y z
N MET A 1 -3.38 -5.52 -16.13
CA MET A 1 -4.77 -5.19 -16.54
C MET A 1 -5.84 -5.93 -15.74
N TRP A 2 -5.87 -7.28 -15.67
CA TRP A 2 -6.83 -7.98 -14.76
C TRP A 2 -6.67 -7.57 -13.28
N ILE A 3 -5.42 -7.37 -12.84
CA ILE A 3 -5.07 -6.76 -11.55
C ILE A 3 -5.79 -5.41 -11.32
N TYR A 4 -5.91 -4.54 -12.34
CA TYR A 4 -6.57 -3.23 -12.20
C TYR A 4 -8.08 -3.36 -11.92
N ILE A 5 -8.78 -4.31 -12.56
CA ILE A 5 -10.22 -4.51 -12.35
C ILE A 5 -10.49 -5.14 -10.98
N VAL A 6 -9.67 -6.12 -10.58
CA VAL A 6 -9.72 -6.71 -9.23
C VAL A 6 -9.46 -5.63 -8.17
N ILE A 7 -8.51 -4.73 -8.39
CA ILE A 7 -8.20 -3.64 -7.45
C ILE A 7 -9.31 -2.59 -7.39
N ILE A 8 -9.92 -2.20 -8.52
CA ILE A 8 -11.08 -1.29 -8.50
C ILE A 8 -12.23 -1.92 -7.70
N ALA A 9 -12.53 -3.21 -7.93
CA ALA A 9 -13.54 -3.92 -7.17
C ALA A 9 -13.20 -4.03 -5.67
N VAL A 10 -11.95 -4.35 -5.31
CA VAL A 10 -11.48 -4.45 -3.92
C VAL A 10 -11.50 -3.09 -3.22
N ALA A 11 -11.08 -2.01 -3.89
CA ALA A 11 -11.13 -0.65 -3.35
C ALA A 11 -12.58 -0.18 -3.10
N VAL A 12 -13.49 -0.43 -4.05
CA VAL A 12 -14.92 -0.09 -3.90
C VAL A 12 -15.59 -0.91 -2.80
N LEU A 13 -15.27 -2.20 -2.67
CA LEU A 13 -15.80 -3.05 -1.60
C LEU A 13 -15.24 -2.69 -0.22
N ALA A 14 -13.93 -2.43 -0.10
CA ALA A 14 -13.30 -2.03 1.16
C ALA A 14 -13.88 -0.71 1.71
N LEU A 15 -14.16 0.25 0.83
CA LEU A 15 -14.74 1.55 1.19
C LEU A 15 -16.25 1.48 1.54
N SER A 16 -16.95 0.43 1.13
CA SER A 16 -18.40 0.26 1.35
C SER A 16 -18.75 -0.25 2.75
N SER A 17 -17.84 -0.98 3.41
CA SER A 17 -18.09 -1.69 4.67
C SER A 17 -18.09 -0.83 5.94
N CYS A 18 -17.78 0.46 5.83
CA CYS A 18 -17.69 1.38 6.98
C CYS A 18 -19.05 2.00 7.43
N SER A 19 -20.18 1.40 7.05
CA SER A 19 -21.52 1.86 7.47
C SER A 19 -22.13 0.97 8.57
N ARG A 20 -22.55 1.60 9.68
CA ARG A 20 -22.82 0.96 10.98
C ARG A 20 -23.85 -0.18 11.00
N GLN A 21 -23.56 -1.12 11.90
CA GLN A 21 -24.45 -2.09 12.57
C GLN A 21 -25.97 -1.87 12.41
N LYS A 22 -26.68 -2.95 12.09
CA LYS A 22 -28.07 -3.17 12.52
C LYS A 22 -28.19 -4.55 13.18
N GLU A 23 -28.86 -4.59 14.33
CA GLU A 23 -29.18 -5.83 15.03
C GLU A 23 -30.10 -6.72 14.18
N TYR A 24 -29.81 -8.02 14.10
CA TYR A 24 -30.73 -9.02 13.57
C TYR A 24 -31.42 -9.77 14.73
N PRO A 25 -32.75 -9.96 14.69
CA PRO A 25 -33.47 -10.66 15.74
C PRO A 25 -33.15 -12.17 15.73
N LYS A 26 -33.02 -12.76 16.93
CA LYS A 26 -32.75 -14.19 17.12
C LYS A 26 -34.01 -15.04 16.90
N SER A 27 -34.10 -15.79 15.79
CA SER A 27 -34.73 -17.12 15.76
C SER A 27 -34.51 -17.87 14.44
N ASP A 28 -34.28 -19.18 14.59
CA ASP A 28 -34.42 -20.27 13.61
C ASP A 28 -33.40 -20.40 12.46
N THR A 29 -32.81 -21.60 12.38
CA THR A 29 -31.68 -21.97 11.51
C THR A 29 -32.08 -22.18 10.04
N PRO A 30 -31.31 -21.69 9.05
CA PRO A 30 -31.63 -21.89 7.64
C PRO A 30 -31.26 -23.30 7.11
N PRO A 31 -31.86 -23.76 5.99
CA PRO A 31 -31.76 -25.14 5.52
C PRO A 31 -30.42 -25.51 4.86
N TYR A 32 -30.23 -26.83 4.70
CA TYR A 32 -28.98 -27.51 4.32
C TYR A 32 -28.52 -27.33 2.84
N SER A 33 -28.81 -26.19 2.19
CA SER A 33 -28.44 -25.91 0.78
C SER A 33 -27.60 -24.64 0.58
N MET A 34 -26.96 -24.14 1.64
CA MET A 34 -25.93 -23.08 1.56
C MET A 34 -24.57 -23.61 2.04
N ARG A 35 -23.85 -24.36 1.20
CA ARG A 35 -22.44 -24.75 1.46
C ARG A 35 -21.43 -24.35 0.39
N GLU A 36 -21.88 -23.83 -0.76
CA GLU A 36 -21.00 -23.37 -1.84
C GLU A 36 -20.89 -21.85 -1.95
N LYS A 37 -21.69 -21.08 -1.18
CA LYS A 37 -21.53 -19.62 -1.04
C LYS A 37 -20.71 -19.18 0.18
N THR A 38 -20.20 -20.12 0.96
CA THR A 38 -19.48 -19.86 2.22
C THR A 38 -17.95 -19.90 2.11
N GLN A 39 -17.40 -19.99 0.89
CA GLN A 39 -15.94 -19.98 0.67
C GLN A 39 -15.38 -18.59 0.30
N PHE A 40 -16.24 -17.65 -0.14
CA PHE A 40 -15.84 -16.26 -0.42
C PHE A 40 -16.01 -15.32 0.79
N VAL A 41 -16.82 -15.67 1.80
CA VAL A 41 -17.06 -14.86 3.02
C VAL A 41 -16.00 -15.13 4.10
N ARG A 42 -14.74 -15.37 3.71
CA ARG A 42 -13.61 -15.54 4.64
C ARG A 42 -12.35 -14.73 4.28
N VAL A 43 -12.45 -13.82 3.32
CA VAL A 43 -11.40 -12.83 3.00
C VAL A 43 -11.77 -11.43 3.53
N GLU A 44 -13.08 -11.12 3.62
CA GLU A 44 -13.63 -9.80 4.02
C GLU A 44 -13.36 -9.35 5.47
N LYS A 45 -12.68 -10.16 6.30
CA LYS A 45 -12.34 -9.79 7.69
C LYS A 45 -10.84 -9.55 7.91
N GLN A 46 -10.05 -9.52 6.83
CA GLN A 46 -8.59 -9.45 6.90
C GLN A 46 -8.02 -8.07 6.54
N TRP A 47 -8.83 -7.20 5.92
CA TRP A 47 -8.53 -5.79 5.68
C TRP A 47 -9.63 -4.93 6.31
N SER A 48 -9.39 -4.37 7.50
CA SER A 48 -10.43 -3.66 8.25
C SER A 48 -9.82 -2.70 9.26
N ALA A 49 -9.95 -1.40 8.95
CA ALA A 49 -9.60 -0.23 9.76
C ALA A 49 -8.09 -0.01 10.04
N ASP A 50 -7.76 1.28 10.16
CA ASP A 50 -6.61 1.83 10.90
C ASP A 50 -5.18 1.51 10.40
N LYS A 51 -4.88 1.84 9.13
CA LYS A 51 -3.50 2.18 8.72
C LYS A 51 -3.20 3.62 9.15
N LEU A 52 -2.14 3.81 9.93
CA LEU A 52 -1.65 5.13 10.38
C LEU A 52 -1.52 6.12 9.20
N ASP A 53 -1.95 7.36 9.42
CA ASP A 53 -1.99 8.41 8.39
C ASP A 53 -1.11 9.61 8.79
N ILE A 54 0.20 9.45 8.56
CA ILE A 54 1.24 10.46 8.81
C ILE A 54 0.85 11.84 8.27
N GLN A 55 0.32 11.92 7.04
CA GLN A 55 -0.08 13.20 6.47
C GLN A 55 -1.31 13.78 7.17
N ALA A 56 -2.24 12.97 7.69
CA ALA A 56 -3.32 13.47 8.53
C ALA A 56 -2.81 13.99 9.89
N ILE A 57 -1.81 13.35 10.49
CA ILE A 57 -1.12 13.84 11.70
C ILE A 57 -0.47 15.20 11.40
N GLU A 58 0.38 15.29 10.37
CA GLU A 58 1.06 16.55 9.99
C GLU A 58 0.06 17.69 9.72
N ASN A 59 -1.00 17.43 8.93
CA ASN A 59 -2.05 18.43 8.67
C ASN A 59 -2.81 18.89 9.94
N LYS A 60 -2.91 18.02 10.95
CA LYS A 60 -3.56 18.27 12.23
C LYS A 60 -2.66 19.09 13.15
N VAL A 61 -1.37 18.74 13.24
CA VAL A 61 -0.34 19.52 13.95
C VAL A 61 -0.22 20.93 13.36
N ILE A 62 -0.07 21.05 12.04
CA ILE A 62 -0.02 22.36 11.35
C ILE A 62 -1.30 23.17 11.56
N LYS A 63 -2.48 22.52 11.67
CA LYS A 63 -3.74 23.20 12.00
C LYS A 63 -3.70 23.83 13.39
N ILE A 64 -3.32 23.06 14.42
CA ILE A 64 -3.25 23.51 15.81
C ILE A 64 -2.29 24.70 15.92
N ILE A 65 -1.08 24.56 15.37
CA ILE A 65 -0.07 25.63 15.37
C ILE A 65 -0.55 26.89 14.63
N SER A 66 -1.23 26.74 13.49
CA SER A 66 -1.82 27.85 12.74
C SER A 66 -2.91 28.60 13.54
N GLU A 67 -3.74 27.86 14.27
CA GLU A 67 -4.81 28.41 15.10
C GLU A 67 -4.26 29.14 16.35
N GLN A 68 -3.24 28.57 17.02
CA GLN A 68 -2.61 29.18 18.20
C GLN A 68 -1.67 30.36 17.84
N ALA A 69 -0.89 30.25 16.74
CA ALA A 69 0.01 31.33 16.29
C ALA A 69 -0.72 32.46 15.54
N GLY A 70 -1.94 32.22 15.03
CA GLY A 70 -2.68 33.18 14.22
C GLY A 70 -2.06 33.46 12.85
N VAL A 71 -1.33 32.50 12.28
CA VAL A 71 -0.69 32.59 10.96
C VAL A 71 -1.34 31.63 9.96
N ASP A 72 -1.26 31.94 8.66
CA ASP A 72 -1.79 31.05 7.62
C ASP A 72 -0.98 29.75 7.53
N LYS A 73 -1.66 28.61 7.35
CA LYS A 73 -1.03 27.28 7.26
C LYS A 73 0.08 27.19 6.21
N SER A 74 -0.01 27.97 5.13
CA SER A 74 0.99 28.03 4.06
C SER A 74 2.29 28.73 4.45
N GLU A 75 2.33 29.41 5.60
CA GLU A 75 3.56 30.01 6.16
C GLU A 75 4.28 29.06 7.13
N ILE A 76 3.68 27.91 7.46
CA ILE A 76 4.22 26.90 8.36
C ILE A 76 4.88 25.78 7.53
N THR A 77 6.15 25.51 7.80
CA THR A 77 6.89 24.36 7.28
C THR A 77 7.49 23.56 8.44
N ARG A 78 8.03 22.37 8.17
CA ARG A 78 8.65 21.52 9.20
C ARG A 78 9.88 22.17 9.85
N GLU A 79 10.54 23.11 9.15
CA GLU A 79 11.67 23.90 9.63
C GLU A 79 11.26 25.09 10.50
N THR A 80 9.98 25.51 10.46
CA THR A 80 9.48 26.65 11.24
C THR A 80 9.75 26.44 12.74
N SER A 81 10.44 27.39 13.36
CA SER A 81 10.75 27.35 14.78
C SER A 81 9.72 28.13 15.60
N PHE A 82 9.19 27.49 16.64
CA PHE A 82 8.23 28.10 17.57
C PHE A 82 8.75 29.43 18.13
N ILE A 83 9.99 29.45 18.61
CA ILE A 83 10.59 30.63 19.27
C ILE A 83 11.10 31.67 18.25
N LYS A 84 11.72 31.26 17.14
CA LYS A 84 12.38 32.22 16.22
C LYS A 84 11.42 32.83 15.21
N ASP A 85 10.51 32.03 14.67
CA ASP A 85 9.68 32.40 13.52
C ASP A 85 8.26 32.77 13.98
N LEU A 86 7.64 31.89 14.77
CA LEU A 86 6.30 32.12 15.35
C LEU A 86 6.34 33.01 16.60
N LYS A 87 7.52 33.20 17.21
CA LYS A 87 7.79 34.07 18.38
C LYS A 87 7.03 33.66 19.65
N PHE A 88 6.78 32.37 19.80
CA PHE A 88 6.18 31.79 21.00
C PHE A 88 7.07 32.08 22.21
N ASP A 89 6.44 32.51 23.31
CA ASP A 89 7.07 32.58 24.62
C ASP A 89 6.86 31.26 25.40
N SER A 90 7.30 31.23 26.66
CA SER A 90 7.19 30.05 27.52
C SER A 90 5.74 29.65 27.85
N LEU A 91 4.79 30.59 27.81
CA LEU A 91 3.37 30.30 28.02
C LEU A 91 2.76 29.72 26.74
N ASP A 92 3.01 30.36 25.59
CA ASP A 92 2.52 29.88 24.28
C ASP A 92 2.99 28.42 24.00
N THR A 93 4.23 28.10 24.39
CA THR A 93 4.80 26.75 24.24
C THR A 93 4.09 25.73 25.13
N VAL A 94 3.76 26.08 26.38
CA VAL A 94 3.03 25.19 27.31
C VAL A 94 1.57 25.01 26.87
N GLU A 95 0.92 26.07 26.39
CA GLU A 95 -0.43 25.97 25.82
C GLU A 95 -0.46 25.07 24.58
N LEU A 96 0.51 25.20 23.67
CA LEU A 96 0.62 24.32 22.49
C LEU A 96 0.85 22.85 22.88
N VAL A 97 1.72 22.57 23.86
CA VAL A 97 1.96 21.20 24.34
C VAL A 97 0.69 20.58 24.92
N MET A 98 -0.03 21.31 25.78
CA MET A 98 -1.30 20.81 26.33
C MET A 98 -2.34 20.53 25.23
N GLU A 99 -2.39 21.36 24.18
CA GLU A 99 -3.31 21.12 23.05
C GLU A 99 -2.90 19.90 22.20
N PHE A 100 -1.60 19.59 22.09
CA PHE A 100 -1.15 18.31 21.50
C PHE A 100 -1.47 17.11 22.40
N GLU A 101 -1.22 17.21 23.71
CA GLU A 101 -1.58 16.16 24.68
C GLU A 101 -3.07 15.81 24.62
N ASP A 102 -3.96 16.83 24.67
CA ASP A 102 -5.41 16.65 24.60
C ASP A 102 -5.90 16.13 23.23
N GLU A 103 -5.33 16.60 22.12
CA GLU A 103 -5.83 16.29 20.77
C GLU A 103 -5.24 14.99 20.17
N PHE A 104 -4.14 14.47 20.72
CA PHE A 104 -3.55 13.17 20.33
C PHE A 104 -3.59 12.11 21.45
N ASP A 105 -4.11 12.42 22.64
CA ASP A 105 -4.13 11.52 23.81
C ASP A 105 -2.70 11.00 24.11
N ILE A 106 -1.76 11.95 24.25
CA ILE A 106 -0.33 11.71 24.50
C ILE A 106 0.10 12.37 25.81
N SER A 107 1.27 11.98 26.33
CA SER A 107 1.94 12.73 27.37
C SER A 107 3.37 13.07 26.94
N ILE A 108 3.73 14.36 27.02
CA ILE A 108 5.04 14.85 26.61
C ILE A 108 5.84 15.24 27.87
N PRO A 109 6.89 14.49 28.25
CA PRO A 109 7.72 14.84 29.39
C PRO A 109 8.37 16.23 29.22
N ASP A 110 8.52 16.99 30.32
CA ASP A 110 9.17 18.32 30.33
C ASP A 110 10.53 18.33 29.61
N GLU A 111 11.28 17.23 29.69
CA GLU A 111 12.60 17.07 29.06
C GLU A 111 12.55 16.86 27.53
N GLU A 112 11.43 16.39 26.99
CA GLU A 112 11.19 16.31 25.54
C GLU A 112 10.65 17.64 24.99
N VAL A 113 9.85 18.37 25.77
CA VAL A 113 9.38 19.73 25.42
C VAL A 113 10.55 20.67 25.13
N GLU A 114 11.66 20.60 25.88
CA GLU A 114 12.86 21.42 25.59
C GLU A 114 13.53 21.09 24.24
N LYS A 115 13.34 19.88 23.70
CA LYS A 115 13.89 19.41 22.42
C LYS A 115 12.98 19.75 21.23
N ILE A 116 11.67 19.81 21.44
CA ILE A 116 10.64 20.10 20.42
C ILE A 116 10.65 21.62 20.09
N GLN A 117 11.64 22.05 19.30
CA GLN A 117 11.87 23.47 18.97
C GLN A 117 11.38 23.91 17.58
N THR A 118 10.92 22.97 16.76
CA THR A 118 10.37 23.20 15.41
C THR A 118 9.11 22.38 15.19
N VAL A 119 8.31 22.81 14.21
CA VAL A 119 7.08 22.12 13.81
C VAL A 119 7.35 20.68 13.37
N GLY A 120 8.43 20.43 12.63
CA GLY A 120 8.88 19.08 12.26
C GLY A 120 9.14 18.20 13.47
N ALA A 121 9.87 18.70 14.48
CA ALA A 121 10.15 17.93 15.70
C ALA A 121 8.88 17.59 16.49
N ALA A 122 7.85 18.46 16.48
CA ALA A 122 6.56 18.15 17.09
C ALA A 122 5.80 17.08 16.29
N ILE A 123 5.80 17.17 14.96
CA ILE A 123 5.18 16.16 14.08
C ILE A 123 5.86 14.80 14.29
N ASP A 124 7.19 14.75 14.30
CA ASP A 124 7.98 13.53 14.45
C ASP A 124 7.74 12.86 15.81
N TYR A 125 7.71 13.63 16.90
CA TYR A 125 7.35 13.12 18.23
C TYR A 125 5.95 12.47 18.24
N ILE A 126 4.95 13.15 17.66
CA ILE A 126 3.57 12.67 17.63
C ILE A 126 3.43 11.42 16.74
N ILE A 127 4.14 11.36 15.61
CA ILE A 127 4.17 10.15 14.77
C ILE A 127 4.80 8.98 15.53
N ASN A 128 5.93 9.21 16.23
CA ASN A 128 6.64 8.17 16.98
C ASN A 128 5.78 7.62 18.14
N ASP A 129 5.07 8.48 18.89
CA ASP A 129 4.13 8.06 19.94
C ASP A 129 2.95 7.24 19.38
N GLU A 130 2.33 7.68 18.28
CA GLU A 130 1.23 6.93 17.64
C GLU A 130 1.71 5.57 17.09
N ILE A 131 2.94 5.49 16.55
CA ILE A 131 3.56 4.20 16.18
C ILE A 131 3.81 3.37 17.44
N PHE A 132 4.30 3.95 18.53
CA PHE A 132 4.54 3.23 19.78
C PHE A 132 3.23 2.64 20.35
N LYS A 133 2.12 3.39 20.38
CA LYS A 133 0.80 2.90 20.80
C LYS A 133 0.36 1.67 19.97
N GLU A 134 0.42 1.76 18.65
CA GLU A 134 0.02 0.69 17.74
C GLU A 134 0.95 -0.54 17.82
N VAL A 135 2.27 -0.32 17.95
CA VAL A 135 3.25 -1.40 18.23
C VAL A 135 2.96 -2.04 19.59
N LYS A 136 2.63 -1.25 20.60
CA LYS A 136 2.31 -1.71 21.96
C LYS A 136 1.08 -2.60 21.96
N GLU A 137 -0.02 -2.17 21.33
CA GLU A 137 -1.21 -3.01 21.15
C GLU A 137 -0.86 -4.31 20.43
N VAL A 138 -0.08 -4.27 19.33
CA VAL A 138 0.37 -5.47 18.62
C VAL A 138 1.16 -6.44 19.52
N LEU A 139 2.05 -5.93 20.39
CA LEU A 139 2.85 -6.76 21.28
C LEU A 139 2.03 -7.37 22.43
N VAL A 140 1.16 -6.58 23.07
CA VAL A 140 0.19 -7.07 24.07
C VAL A 140 -0.65 -8.20 23.49
N ASP A 141 -1.17 -8.00 22.27
CA ASP A 141 -2.11 -8.91 21.63
C ASP A 141 -1.44 -10.17 21.02
N ALA A 142 -0.14 -10.11 20.71
CA ALA A 142 0.67 -11.23 20.22
C ALA A 142 1.27 -12.08 21.34
N LEU A 143 1.81 -11.44 22.39
CA LEU A 143 2.52 -12.11 23.50
C LEU A 143 1.61 -12.45 24.68
N GLY A 144 0.46 -11.78 24.81
CA GLY A 144 -0.45 -11.97 25.94
C GLY A 144 0.10 -11.41 27.27
N VAL A 145 0.96 -10.40 27.18
CA VAL A 145 1.53 -9.63 28.30
C VAL A 145 0.58 -8.51 28.75
N ASP A 146 0.79 -7.97 29.95
CA ASP A 146 0.00 -6.83 30.43
C ASP A 146 0.49 -5.50 29.80
N ASP A 147 -0.41 -4.53 29.64
CA ASP A 147 -0.13 -3.25 28.98
C ASP A 147 0.97 -2.42 29.67
N ASP A 148 1.14 -2.53 30.99
CA ASP A 148 2.19 -1.85 31.73
C ASP A 148 3.56 -2.56 31.69
N GLU A 149 3.65 -3.76 31.13
CA GLU A 149 4.93 -4.46 30.90
C GLU A 149 5.63 -3.98 29.62
N VAL A 150 4.88 -3.44 28.65
CA VAL A 150 5.41 -3.01 27.34
C VAL A 150 5.90 -1.55 27.38
N THR A 151 7.13 -1.35 27.83
CA THR A 151 7.85 -0.05 27.76
C THR A 151 8.78 0.04 26.56
N ALA A 152 9.21 1.24 26.17
CA ALA A 152 10.10 1.46 25.03
C ALA A 152 11.43 0.67 25.14
N GLU A 153 11.98 0.55 26.34
CA GLU A 153 13.23 -0.15 26.63
C GLU A 153 13.07 -1.67 26.78
N ALA A 154 11.84 -2.18 26.92
CA ALA A 154 11.59 -3.59 27.17
C ALA A 154 12.12 -4.45 26.01
N THR A 155 12.92 -5.46 26.33
CA THR A 155 13.44 -6.43 25.35
C THR A 155 12.39 -7.49 25.05
N LEU A 156 12.19 -7.81 23.76
CA LEU A 156 11.17 -8.77 23.33
C LEU A 156 11.38 -10.15 23.97
N MET A 157 12.61 -10.67 23.93
CA MET A 157 12.93 -12.00 24.45
C MET A 157 13.20 -12.02 25.96
N GLY A 158 13.71 -10.91 26.53
CA GLY A 158 14.19 -10.86 27.90
C GLY A 158 13.13 -10.42 28.91
N ASP A 159 12.43 -9.33 28.59
CA ASP A 159 11.42 -8.72 29.47
C ASP A 159 10.00 -9.17 29.09
N LEU A 160 9.67 -9.19 27.79
CA LEU A 160 8.34 -9.62 27.31
C LEU A 160 8.22 -11.12 27.00
N GLY A 161 9.32 -11.87 27.10
CA GLY A 161 9.34 -13.33 27.01
C GLY A 161 9.05 -13.96 25.64
N ALA A 162 9.14 -13.21 24.54
CA ALA A 162 8.83 -13.67 23.19
C ALA A 162 9.69 -14.87 22.74
N GLU A 163 9.04 -15.95 22.31
CA GLU A 163 9.66 -17.11 21.68
C GLU A 163 9.80 -16.92 20.16
N SER A 164 10.64 -17.73 19.50
CA SER A 164 10.89 -17.64 18.05
C SER A 164 9.65 -17.80 17.15
N ILE A 165 8.54 -18.34 17.68
CA ILE A 165 7.26 -18.43 16.97
C ILE A 165 6.48 -17.12 17.01
N ASP A 166 6.59 -16.36 18.09
CA ASP A 166 5.81 -15.14 18.33
C ASP A 166 6.27 -14.01 17.39
N PHE A 167 7.55 -13.99 17.01
CA PHE A 167 8.07 -13.11 15.98
C PHE A 167 7.27 -13.20 14.67
N LEU A 168 6.74 -14.37 14.30
CA LEU A 168 5.92 -14.49 13.09
C LEU A 168 4.52 -13.86 13.25
N ASP A 169 3.92 -13.91 14.45
CA ASP A 169 2.62 -13.28 14.71
C ASP A 169 2.76 -11.77 14.90
N ILE A 170 3.77 -11.31 15.65
CA ILE A 170 4.15 -9.90 15.78
C ILE A 170 4.32 -9.29 14.39
N VAL A 171 5.12 -9.92 13.52
CA VAL A 171 5.39 -9.40 12.16
C VAL A 171 4.14 -9.37 11.31
N PHE A 172 3.35 -10.45 11.28
CA PHE A 172 2.10 -10.48 10.54
C PHE A 172 1.12 -9.39 11.00
N ARG A 173 1.11 -9.06 12.30
CA ARG A 173 0.31 -7.96 12.86
C ARG A 173 0.89 -6.59 12.51
N LEU A 174 2.20 -6.36 12.64
CA LEU A 174 2.86 -5.11 12.25
C LEU A 174 2.63 -4.80 10.75
N GLU A 175 2.84 -5.78 9.87
CA GLU A 175 2.53 -5.64 8.44
C GLU A 175 1.08 -5.24 8.20
N LYS A 176 0.15 -5.83 8.96
CA LYS A 176 -1.29 -5.58 8.81
C LYS A 176 -1.73 -4.22 9.34
N THR A 177 -1.22 -3.81 10.51
CA THR A 177 -1.53 -2.53 11.16
C THR A 177 -0.92 -1.37 10.38
N PHE A 178 0.38 -1.40 10.11
CA PHE A 178 1.08 -0.29 9.45
C PHE A 178 1.01 -0.36 7.93
N GLY A 179 0.61 -1.49 7.34
CA GLY A 179 0.62 -1.70 5.89
C GLY A 179 2.02 -1.62 5.30
N ILE A 180 3.00 -2.15 6.03
CA ILE A 180 4.41 -2.26 5.64
C ILE A 180 4.74 -3.70 5.22
N LYS A 181 5.90 -3.90 4.59
CA LYS A 181 6.47 -5.21 4.32
C LYS A 181 7.70 -5.43 5.20
N ILE A 182 7.81 -6.62 5.78
CA ILE A 182 8.89 -6.98 6.69
C ILE A 182 9.60 -8.23 6.17
N PRO A 183 10.70 -8.05 5.42
CA PRO A 183 11.49 -9.16 4.87
C PRO A 183 11.95 -10.15 5.93
N ARG A 184 11.88 -11.45 5.61
CA ARG A 184 12.26 -12.52 6.55
C ARG A 184 13.74 -12.43 6.96
N VAL A 185 14.60 -11.87 6.11
CA VAL A 185 16.02 -11.65 6.40
C VAL A 185 16.27 -10.50 7.39
N GLU A 186 15.37 -9.52 7.46
CA GLU A 186 15.40 -8.42 8.44
C GLU A 186 14.94 -8.88 9.84
N LEU A 187 14.13 -9.96 9.92
CA LEU A 187 13.68 -10.56 11.19
C LEU A 187 14.76 -11.33 11.93
N PHE A 188 15.58 -12.07 11.19
CA PHE A 188 16.57 -12.99 11.74
C PHE A 188 17.99 -12.67 11.22
N PRO A 189 18.47 -11.41 11.34
CA PRO A 189 19.76 -11.00 10.79
C PRO A 189 20.91 -11.80 11.42
N ALA A 190 20.73 -12.26 12.66
CA ALA A 190 21.68 -13.06 13.40
C ALA A 190 21.88 -14.50 12.87
N GLU A 191 20.90 -15.12 12.19
CA GLU A 191 21.05 -16.50 11.66
C GLU A 191 22.19 -16.59 10.63
N ASN A 192 22.35 -15.54 9.81
CA ASN A 192 23.43 -15.43 8.85
C ASN A 192 24.77 -15.04 9.51
N LEU A 193 24.75 -14.21 10.56
CA LEU A 193 25.95 -13.78 11.28
C LEU A 193 26.65 -14.93 12.04
N MET A 194 25.87 -15.84 12.67
CA MET A 194 26.43 -16.85 13.57
C MET A 194 27.21 -17.97 12.88
N ASN A 195 27.08 -18.13 11.56
CA ASN A 195 27.70 -19.21 10.79
C ASN A 195 29.02 -18.82 10.09
N ASP A 196 29.38 -17.52 10.05
CA ASP A 196 30.61 -17.04 9.42
C ASP A 196 31.71 -16.73 10.45
N SER A 197 32.83 -17.46 10.35
CA SER A 197 34.03 -17.26 11.17
C SER A 197 34.78 -15.94 10.94
N GLU A 198 34.49 -15.21 9.86
CA GLU A 198 34.96 -13.84 9.66
C GLU A 198 34.12 -12.81 10.40
N LEU A 199 32.84 -13.11 10.67
CA LEU A 199 31.89 -12.22 11.36
C LEU A 199 31.88 -12.46 12.87
N VAL A 200 32.04 -13.71 13.32
CA VAL A 200 32.09 -14.08 14.74
C VAL A 200 33.43 -14.73 15.11
N GLN A 201 34.10 -14.17 16.11
CA GLN A 201 35.32 -14.76 16.70
C GLN A 201 35.25 -14.76 18.23
N ASN A 202 35.56 -15.91 18.85
CA ASN A 202 35.57 -16.09 20.32
C ASN A 202 34.24 -15.71 21.01
N GLY A 203 33.10 -15.92 20.36
CA GLY A 203 31.77 -15.56 20.89
C GLY A 203 31.44 -14.06 20.81
N LYS A 204 32.20 -13.29 20.01
CA LYS A 204 31.96 -11.87 19.77
C LYS A 204 31.92 -11.55 18.29
N LEU A 205 31.16 -10.52 17.91
CA LEU A 205 31.24 -9.99 16.54
C LEU A 205 32.60 -9.31 16.33
N THR A 206 33.18 -9.53 15.14
CA THR A 206 34.39 -8.84 14.66
C THR A 206 34.05 -7.43 14.19
N GLU A 207 35.05 -6.63 13.80
CA GLU A 207 34.79 -5.34 13.14
C GLU A 207 33.95 -5.50 11.86
N LYS A 208 34.15 -6.60 11.11
CA LYS A 208 33.33 -6.95 9.92
C LYS A 208 31.90 -7.33 10.35
N GLY A 209 31.75 -8.17 11.37
CA GLY A 209 30.44 -8.53 11.93
C GLY A 209 29.65 -7.34 12.48
N LEU A 210 30.33 -6.34 13.06
CA LEU A 210 29.73 -5.08 13.50
C LEU A 210 29.39 -4.13 12.36
N ALA A 211 30.09 -4.18 11.23
CA ALA A 211 29.72 -3.44 10.03
C ALA A 211 28.46 -4.04 9.41
N GLU A 212 28.44 -5.36 9.22
CA GLU A 212 27.30 -6.15 8.73
C GLU A 212 26.03 -5.94 9.60
N LEU A 213 26.18 -5.93 10.92
CA LEU A 213 25.07 -5.68 11.85
C LEU A 213 24.48 -4.27 11.69
N ARG A 214 25.32 -3.24 11.51
CA ARG A 214 24.85 -1.86 11.29
C ARG A 214 24.13 -1.70 9.96
N ASP A 215 24.60 -2.39 8.93
CA ASP A 215 24.00 -2.35 7.59
C ASP A 215 22.59 -2.97 7.60
N LYS A 216 22.44 -4.10 8.32
CA LYS A 216 21.16 -4.83 8.44
C LYS A 216 20.19 -4.27 9.48
N MET A 217 20.70 -3.58 10.51
CA MET A 217 19.88 -2.99 11.59
C MET A 217 20.18 -1.48 11.77
N PRO A 218 19.98 -0.64 10.73
CA PRO A 218 20.33 0.78 10.78
C PRO A 218 19.43 1.62 11.71
N HIS A 219 18.30 1.06 12.14
CA HIS A 219 17.28 1.66 13.02
C HIS A 219 17.48 1.30 14.51
N THR A 220 18.46 0.46 14.83
CA THR A 220 18.71 -0.02 16.20
C THR A 220 19.93 0.67 16.80
N ASP A 221 19.79 1.22 18.01
CA ASP A 221 20.95 1.75 18.73
C ASP A 221 21.82 0.61 19.28
N ILE A 222 23.02 0.44 18.68
CA ILE A 222 24.02 -0.53 19.12
C ILE A 222 25.18 0.12 19.89
N THR A 223 25.07 1.39 20.30
CA THR A 223 26.17 2.18 20.88
C THR A 223 26.78 1.51 22.11
N GLU A 224 25.94 0.98 23.02
CA GLU A 224 26.44 0.24 24.19
C GLU A 224 27.02 -1.13 23.80
N PHE A 225 26.32 -1.86 22.92
CA PHE A 225 26.70 -3.20 22.47
C PHE A 225 28.08 -3.24 21.80
N VAL A 226 28.45 -2.22 21.02
CA VAL A 226 29.77 -2.09 20.37
C VAL A 226 30.93 -2.13 21.39
N ASN A 227 30.72 -1.73 22.65
CA ASN A 227 31.76 -1.79 23.69
C ASN A 227 32.05 -3.23 24.15
N ASN A 228 31.08 -4.14 24.02
CA ASN A 228 31.24 -5.57 24.32
C ASN A 228 30.28 -6.40 23.44
N PRO A 229 30.63 -6.64 22.16
CA PRO A 229 29.70 -7.18 21.16
C PRO A 229 29.60 -8.71 21.25
N ASP A 230 29.10 -9.18 22.39
CA ASP A 230 28.91 -10.59 22.73
C ASP A 230 27.68 -11.15 22.00
N ILE A 231 27.83 -12.26 21.28
CA ILE A 231 26.72 -12.83 20.49
C ILE A 231 25.53 -13.25 21.36
N ASN A 232 25.77 -13.56 22.64
CA ASN A 232 24.72 -13.92 23.60
C ASN A 232 23.88 -12.71 24.05
N LYS A 233 24.30 -11.49 23.69
CA LYS A 233 23.60 -10.22 23.96
C LYS A 233 22.94 -9.61 22.71
N LEU A 234 22.92 -10.33 21.58
CA LEU A 234 22.23 -9.86 20.38
C LEU A 234 20.71 -9.78 20.58
N GLY A 235 20.14 -10.64 21.44
CA GLY A 235 18.73 -10.56 21.84
C GLY A 235 18.37 -9.24 22.54
N ASP A 236 19.30 -8.71 23.34
CA ASP A 236 19.15 -7.45 24.09
C ASP A 236 18.94 -6.22 23.16
N LEU A 237 19.25 -6.33 21.86
CA LEU A 237 19.06 -5.26 20.85
C LEU A 237 17.63 -5.17 20.32
N PHE A 238 16.81 -6.21 20.51
CA PHE A 238 15.43 -6.25 20.05
C PHE A 238 14.52 -5.70 21.15
N THR A 239 14.49 -4.37 21.29
CA THR A 239 13.57 -3.65 22.19
C THR A 239 12.30 -3.22 21.48
N VAL A 240 11.27 -2.82 22.23
CA VAL A 240 10.06 -2.19 21.67
C VAL A 240 10.42 -0.94 20.86
N ASN A 241 11.31 -0.09 21.35
CA ASN A 241 11.78 1.09 20.63
C ASN A 241 12.50 0.74 19.31
N ALA A 242 13.21 -0.40 19.25
CA ALA A 242 13.80 -0.87 18.00
C ALA A 242 12.74 -1.23 16.96
N ILE A 243 11.58 -1.78 17.36
CA ILE A 243 10.43 -1.98 16.47
C ILE A 243 9.83 -0.64 16.04
N VAL A 244 9.65 0.31 16.96
CA VAL A 244 9.07 1.63 16.63
C VAL A 244 9.93 2.34 15.59
N ASN A 245 11.25 2.47 15.84
CA ASN A 245 12.19 3.07 14.90
C ASN A 245 12.22 2.34 13.55
N TYR A 246 12.04 1.01 13.55
CA TYR A 246 11.97 0.19 12.35
C TYR A 246 10.72 0.50 11.52
N VAL A 247 9.55 0.50 12.16
CA VAL A 247 8.25 0.81 11.54
C VAL A 247 8.25 2.24 11.01
N GLU A 248 8.74 3.20 11.81
CA GLU A 248 8.94 4.58 11.39
C GLU A 248 9.81 4.66 10.13
N ASN A 249 10.98 4.00 10.11
CA ASN A 249 11.85 3.99 8.93
C ASN A 249 11.21 3.36 7.70
N LYS A 250 10.43 2.29 7.84
CA LYS A 250 9.69 1.68 6.72
C LYS A 250 8.58 2.59 6.20
N LEU A 251 7.80 3.23 7.06
CA LEU A 251 6.77 4.20 6.67
C LEU A 251 7.39 5.41 5.94
N ASP A 252 8.49 5.91 6.46
CA ASP A 252 9.25 7.04 5.92
C ASP A 252 9.89 6.71 4.55
N ARG A 253 10.34 5.46 4.36
CA ARG A 253 10.76 4.92 3.05
C ARG A 253 9.59 4.79 2.08
N GLN A 254 8.43 4.25 2.50
CA GLN A 254 7.27 4.09 1.61
C GLN A 254 6.84 5.41 0.97
N GLU A 255 6.86 6.53 1.72
CA GLU A 255 6.52 7.85 1.19
C GLU A 255 7.58 8.38 0.20
N LYS A 256 8.87 8.14 0.47
CA LYS A 256 10.00 8.63 -0.35
C LYS A 256 10.26 7.78 -1.60
N GLN A 257 10.03 6.47 -1.53
CA GLN A 257 10.39 5.49 -2.56
C GLN A 257 9.48 5.56 -3.79
N TRP A 258 8.24 6.01 -3.61
CA TRP A 258 7.26 6.23 -4.66
C TRP A 258 6.81 7.69 -4.66
N SER A 259 7.74 8.62 -4.89
CA SER A 259 7.42 10.06 -4.90
C SER A 259 6.25 10.32 -5.87
N ALA A 260 5.21 10.98 -5.37
CA ALA A 260 3.94 11.07 -6.12
C ALA A 260 4.09 11.80 -7.46
N ASP A 261 5.06 12.70 -7.58
CA ASP A 261 5.12 13.68 -8.67
C ASP A 261 5.78 13.15 -9.95
N GLU A 262 6.66 12.16 -9.88
CA GLU A 262 7.16 11.47 -11.09
C GLU A 262 7.67 10.05 -10.76
N LEU A 263 7.15 9.04 -11.46
CA LEU A 263 7.62 7.66 -11.37
C LEU A 263 8.78 7.45 -12.37
N ASP A 264 10.02 7.39 -11.91
CA ASP A 264 11.18 7.09 -12.77
C ASP A 264 11.21 5.60 -13.17
N ILE A 265 10.56 5.32 -14.30
CA ILE A 265 10.55 4.01 -14.95
C ILE A 265 11.98 3.53 -15.25
N GLN A 266 12.89 4.42 -15.67
CA GLN A 266 14.24 4.01 -16.05
C GLN A 266 15.07 3.59 -14.83
N ALA A 267 14.89 4.26 -13.69
CA ALA A 267 15.47 3.83 -12.43
C ALA A 267 14.98 2.44 -12.01
N ILE A 268 13.67 2.18 -12.11
CA ILE A 268 13.08 0.85 -11.83
C ILE A 268 13.67 -0.21 -12.78
N GLU A 269 13.72 0.04 -14.09
CA GLU A 269 14.31 -0.88 -15.07
C GLU A 269 15.78 -1.19 -14.75
N ASN A 270 16.59 -0.16 -14.51
CA ASN A 270 18.01 -0.31 -14.19
C ASN A 270 18.21 -1.13 -12.92
N LYS A 271 17.34 -0.95 -11.92
CA LYS A 271 17.43 -1.63 -10.63
C LYS A 271 16.97 -3.09 -10.69
N VAL A 272 15.92 -3.39 -11.46
CA VAL A 272 15.55 -4.78 -11.78
C VAL A 272 16.69 -5.50 -12.51
N ILE A 273 17.30 -4.86 -13.51
CA ILE A 273 18.46 -5.41 -14.24
C ILE A 273 19.67 -5.62 -13.31
N GLU A 274 19.87 -4.73 -12.34
CA GLU A 274 20.93 -4.85 -11.32
C GLU A 274 20.75 -6.09 -10.43
N ILE A 275 19.56 -6.29 -9.85
CA ILE A 275 19.25 -7.48 -9.03
C ILE A 275 19.51 -8.77 -9.81
N ILE A 276 18.98 -8.88 -11.03
CA ILE A 276 19.15 -10.06 -11.90
C ILE A 276 20.64 -10.30 -12.23
N SER A 277 21.38 -9.22 -12.49
CA SER A 277 22.81 -9.25 -12.79
C SER A 277 23.64 -9.74 -11.60
N GLU A 278 23.31 -9.28 -10.39
CA GLU A 278 24.01 -9.66 -9.16
C GLU A 278 23.71 -11.12 -8.76
N LEU A 279 22.43 -11.53 -8.78
CA LEU A 279 21.99 -12.87 -8.42
C LEU A 279 22.64 -13.98 -9.28
N LYS A 280 22.87 -13.70 -10.58
CA LYS A 280 23.46 -14.68 -11.52
C LYS A 280 24.89 -14.40 -11.97
N GLY A 281 25.46 -13.23 -11.63
CA GLY A 281 26.73 -12.78 -12.18
C GLY A 281 26.71 -12.55 -13.70
N ILE A 282 25.55 -12.19 -14.26
CA ILE A 282 25.32 -11.96 -15.69
C ILE A 282 25.59 -10.49 -16.03
N ASP A 283 26.16 -10.21 -17.19
CA ASP A 283 26.44 -8.84 -17.61
C ASP A 283 25.12 -8.08 -17.87
N LYS A 284 24.98 -6.87 -17.28
CA LYS A 284 23.78 -6.03 -17.41
C LYS A 284 23.39 -5.73 -18.87
N SER A 285 24.34 -5.79 -19.81
CA SER A 285 24.09 -5.59 -21.25
C SER A 285 23.48 -6.79 -21.99
N GLU A 286 23.45 -7.98 -21.37
CA GLU A 286 22.80 -9.18 -21.92
C GLU A 286 21.32 -9.31 -21.47
N ILE A 287 20.88 -8.44 -20.55
CA ILE A 287 19.54 -8.46 -19.96
C ILE A 287 18.66 -7.40 -20.64
N THR A 288 17.60 -7.83 -21.32
CA THR A 288 16.59 -6.94 -21.94
C THR A 288 15.19 -7.30 -21.44
N ARG A 289 14.16 -6.50 -21.78
CA ARG A 289 12.78 -6.74 -21.36
C ARG A 289 12.21 -8.06 -21.90
N GLU A 290 12.71 -8.52 -23.03
CA GLU A 290 12.31 -9.77 -23.70
C GLU A 290 12.94 -11.01 -23.06
N THR A 291 14.06 -10.85 -22.35
CA THR A 291 14.80 -11.93 -21.70
C THR A 291 13.91 -12.74 -20.76
N SER A 292 13.87 -14.05 -20.94
CA SER A 292 13.14 -15.00 -20.10
C SER A 292 14.03 -15.53 -18.97
N PHE A 293 13.52 -15.48 -17.74
CA PHE A 293 14.24 -16.00 -16.56
C PHE A 293 14.62 -17.47 -16.74
N ILE A 294 13.68 -18.31 -17.18
CA ILE A 294 13.92 -19.76 -17.32
C ILE A 294 14.64 -20.08 -18.64
N ASN A 295 14.22 -19.50 -19.77
CA ASN A 295 14.71 -19.95 -21.08
C ASN A 295 16.05 -19.33 -21.48
N ASP A 296 16.32 -18.08 -21.09
CA ASP A 296 17.51 -17.34 -21.50
C ASP A 296 18.54 -17.22 -20.37
N LEU A 297 18.08 -16.96 -19.13
CA LEU A 297 18.95 -16.82 -17.95
C LEU A 297 19.12 -18.12 -17.16
N ASN A 298 18.42 -19.20 -17.55
CA ASN A 298 18.46 -20.52 -16.91
C ASN A 298 18.24 -20.46 -15.38
N PHE A 299 17.24 -19.70 -14.94
CA PHE A 299 16.76 -19.73 -13.56
C PHE A 299 16.06 -21.06 -13.29
N ASP A 300 16.42 -21.69 -12.18
CA ASP A 300 15.69 -22.80 -11.59
C ASP A 300 14.63 -22.32 -10.59
N SER A 301 13.97 -23.27 -9.91
CA SER A 301 12.90 -22.98 -8.96
C SER A 301 13.36 -22.30 -7.66
N LEU A 302 14.64 -22.39 -7.30
CA LEU A 302 15.21 -21.66 -6.16
C LEU A 302 15.59 -20.25 -6.59
N ASP A 303 16.27 -20.10 -7.73
CA ASP A 303 16.64 -18.79 -8.28
C ASP A 303 15.41 -17.88 -8.49
N THR A 304 14.30 -18.48 -8.95
CA THR A 304 13.04 -17.75 -9.16
C THR A 304 12.40 -17.31 -7.84
N VAL A 305 12.60 -18.07 -6.75
CA VAL A 305 12.10 -17.68 -5.42
C VAL A 305 12.98 -16.60 -4.80
N GLU A 306 14.29 -16.72 -4.92
CA GLU A 306 15.26 -15.72 -4.44
C GLU A 306 15.04 -14.37 -5.14
N LEU A 307 14.89 -14.37 -6.48
CA LEU A 307 14.58 -13.15 -7.24
C LEU A 307 13.26 -12.47 -6.85
N ILE A 308 12.23 -13.26 -6.53
CA ILE A 308 10.95 -12.69 -6.09
C ILE A 308 11.09 -12.05 -4.71
N ILE A 309 11.87 -12.66 -3.80
CA ILE A 309 12.20 -12.06 -2.51
C ILE A 309 13.01 -10.77 -2.71
N ASP A 310 14.05 -10.77 -3.56
CA ASP A 310 14.84 -9.57 -3.85
C ASP A 310 13.97 -8.43 -4.43
N PHE A 311 12.94 -8.74 -5.22
CA PHE A 311 11.97 -7.74 -5.71
C PHE A 311 10.96 -7.29 -4.65
N GLU A 312 10.47 -8.19 -3.80
CA GLU A 312 9.59 -7.83 -2.66
C GLU A 312 10.33 -6.91 -1.68
N ASP A 313 11.59 -7.24 -1.38
CA ASP A 313 12.46 -6.53 -0.43
C ASP A 313 12.93 -5.17 -0.98
N GLU A 314 13.49 -5.12 -2.21
CA GLU A 314 14.01 -3.87 -2.77
C GLU A 314 12.90 -2.85 -3.06
N PHE A 315 11.75 -3.29 -3.57
CA PHE A 315 10.65 -2.39 -3.94
C PHE A 315 9.56 -2.25 -2.86
N ASP A 316 9.79 -2.77 -1.65
CA ASP A 316 8.87 -2.78 -0.50
C ASP A 316 7.42 -3.17 -0.90
N MET A 317 7.29 -4.31 -1.58
CA MET A 317 6.01 -4.78 -2.12
C MET A 317 5.73 -6.25 -1.79
N SER A 318 4.52 -6.70 -2.10
CA SER A 318 4.21 -8.14 -2.10
C SER A 318 3.80 -8.61 -3.48
N ILE A 319 4.32 -9.76 -3.89
CA ILE A 319 4.02 -10.44 -5.15
C ILE A 319 3.29 -11.74 -4.79
N PRO A 320 1.95 -11.78 -4.87
CA PRO A 320 1.18 -13.00 -4.60
C PRO A 320 1.69 -14.15 -5.45
N LYS A 321 1.73 -15.37 -4.89
CA LYS A 321 2.27 -16.57 -5.56
C LYS A 321 1.65 -16.80 -6.94
N GLU A 322 0.35 -16.54 -7.08
CA GLU A 322 -0.41 -16.67 -8.31
C GLU A 322 -0.02 -15.63 -9.38
N GLU A 323 0.55 -14.48 -8.99
CA GLU A 323 1.12 -13.49 -9.91
C GLU A 323 2.61 -13.78 -10.18
N ALA A 324 3.38 -14.19 -9.17
CA ALA A 324 4.77 -14.62 -9.33
C ALA A 324 4.92 -15.75 -10.36
N GLU A 325 4.03 -16.75 -10.36
CA GLU A 325 4.00 -17.83 -11.35
C GLU A 325 3.76 -17.37 -12.80
N LYS A 326 3.29 -16.13 -13.02
CA LYS A 326 3.08 -15.52 -14.35
C LYS A 326 4.25 -14.64 -14.80
N ILE A 327 5.14 -14.25 -13.89
CA ILE A 327 6.29 -13.37 -14.17
C ILE A 327 7.42 -14.22 -14.78
N GLN A 328 7.44 -14.31 -16.13
CA GLN A 328 8.35 -15.22 -16.86
C GLN A 328 9.45 -14.52 -17.66
N THR A 329 9.39 -13.19 -17.77
CA THR A 329 10.39 -12.34 -18.44
C THR A 329 10.71 -11.11 -17.61
N VAL A 330 11.88 -10.53 -17.84
CA VAL A 330 12.35 -9.31 -17.17
C VAL A 330 11.36 -8.16 -17.37
N GLY A 331 10.84 -7.99 -18.58
CA GLY A 331 9.81 -6.99 -18.89
C GLY A 331 8.50 -7.21 -18.12
N ALA A 332 8.10 -8.47 -17.89
CA ALA A 332 6.90 -8.77 -17.09
C ALA A 332 7.10 -8.43 -15.60
N ALA A 333 8.30 -8.63 -15.05
CA ALA A 333 8.64 -8.21 -13.69
C ALA A 333 8.63 -6.67 -13.57
N ILE A 334 9.32 -5.98 -14.48
CA ILE A 334 9.33 -4.52 -14.58
C ILE A 334 7.90 -3.97 -14.67
N ASP A 335 7.06 -4.53 -15.54
CA ASP A 335 5.68 -4.08 -15.70
C ASP A 335 4.82 -4.36 -14.45
N TYR A 336 5.04 -5.48 -13.75
CA TYR A 336 4.38 -5.72 -12.46
C TYR A 336 4.77 -4.63 -11.44
N ILE A 337 6.07 -4.37 -11.29
CA ILE A 337 6.62 -3.39 -10.35
C ILE A 337 6.10 -1.98 -10.65
N ILE A 338 6.13 -1.55 -11.92
CA ILE A 338 5.61 -0.24 -12.39
C ILE A 338 4.09 -0.10 -12.21
N ASN A 339 3.35 -1.21 -12.17
CA ASN A 339 1.92 -1.17 -11.85
C ASN A 339 1.69 -1.09 -10.34
N ALA A 340 2.45 -1.84 -9.51
CA ALA A 340 2.42 -1.77 -8.05
C ALA A 340 2.74 -0.36 -7.50
N ALA A 341 3.84 0.25 -7.93
CA ALA A 341 3.70 1.31 -8.93
C ALA A 341 2.72 2.46 -8.69
N ARG A 342 2.11 2.83 -9.82
CA ARG A 342 1.04 3.84 -9.90
C ARG A 342 -0.07 3.53 -8.91
N LEU A 343 -0.34 2.26 -8.60
CA LEU A 343 -1.35 1.88 -7.62
C LEU A 343 -1.05 2.46 -6.23
N ASN A 344 0.17 2.32 -5.71
CA ASN A 344 0.53 2.85 -4.39
C ASN A 344 0.46 4.40 -4.38
N ILE A 345 0.97 5.06 -5.44
CA ILE A 345 0.89 6.52 -5.62
C ILE A 345 -0.57 7.00 -5.68
N LEU A 346 -1.42 6.33 -6.47
CA LEU A 346 -2.84 6.61 -6.60
C LEU A 346 -3.57 6.43 -5.27
N PHE A 347 -3.28 5.36 -4.52
CA PHE A 347 -3.88 5.14 -3.19
C PHE A 347 -3.49 6.25 -2.21
N THR A 348 -2.22 6.65 -2.16
CA THR A 348 -1.74 7.74 -1.29
C THR A 348 -2.40 9.07 -1.67
N ARG A 349 -2.43 9.43 -2.96
CA ARG A 349 -3.14 10.63 -3.46
C ARG A 349 -4.63 10.60 -3.14
N CYS A 350 -5.30 9.46 -3.34
CA CYS A 350 -6.72 9.27 -3.00
C CYS A 350 -6.98 9.30 -1.49
N ARG A 351 -6.02 8.93 -0.63
CA ARG A 351 -6.19 9.00 0.83
C ARG A 351 -6.16 10.45 1.31
N ASN A 352 -5.18 11.23 0.84
CA ASN A 352 -4.84 12.52 1.44
C ASN A 352 -5.87 13.63 1.18
N GLY A 353 -6.70 13.53 0.14
CA GLY A 353 -7.84 14.46 -0.09
C GLY A 353 -9.22 13.89 0.31
N PHE A 354 -9.28 12.74 0.97
CA PHE A 354 -10.54 12.05 1.27
C PHE A 354 -11.33 12.69 2.42
N ASN A 355 -12.41 13.41 2.09
CA ASN A 355 -13.33 13.90 3.11
C ASN A 355 -14.09 12.73 3.77
N ARG A 356 -13.70 12.36 5.00
CA ARG A 356 -14.32 11.25 5.76
C ARG A 356 -15.85 11.40 5.92
N ARG A 357 -16.38 12.64 5.92
CA ARG A 357 -17.82 12.97 6.03
C ARG A 357 -18.58 12.95 4.69
N ALA A 358 -17.91 12.78 3.55
CA ALA A 358 -18.55 12.71 2.23
C ALA A 358 -19.48 11.50 2.09
N ASN A 359 -20.51 11.63 1.26
CA ASN A 359 -21.44 10.56 0.95
C ASN A 359 -20.84 9.57 -0.08
N TYR A 360 -21.53 8.45 -0.31
CA TYR A 360 -21.03 7.38 -1.19
C TYR A 360 -20.72 7.86 -2.63
N ILE A 361 -21.59 8.70 -3.20
CA ILE A 361 -21.45 9.20 -4.57
C ILE A 361 -20.25 10.16 -4.66
N GLU A 362 -20.11 11.07 -3.70
CA GLU A 362 -18.96 11.99 -3.60
C GLU A 362 -17.62 11.23 -3.47
N LYS A 363 -17.60 10.14 -2.69
CA LYS A 363 -16.42 9.29 -2.50
C LYS A 363 -16.03 8.55 -3.78
N VAL A 364 -17.01 7.99 -4.51
CA VAL A 364 -16.78 7.37 -5.82
C VAL A 364 -16.31 8.40 -6.86
N GLN A 365 -16.93 9.58 -6.90
CA GLN A 365 -16.53 10.68 -7.79
C GLN A 365 -15.13 11.20 -7.52
N TYR A 366 -14.72 11.30 -6.26
CA TYR A 366 -13.37 11.72 -5.88
C TYR A 366 -12.30 10.70 -6.28
N VAL A 367 -12.50 9.42 -5.99
CA VAL A 367 -11.59 8.34 -6.43
C VAL A 367 -11.51 8.28 -7.96
N ARG A 368 -12.65 8.41 -8.66
CA ARG A 368 -12.70 8.52 -10.14
C ARG A 368 -11.90 9.72 -10.65
N ALA A 369 -12.00 10.89 -10.01
CA ALA A 369 -11.26 12.09 -10.42
C ALA A 369 -9.73 11.95 -10.23
N CYS A 370 -9.28 11.30 -9.17
CA CYS A 370 -7.86 10.98 -8.97
C CYS A 370 -7.36 9.99 -10.04
N LEU A 371 -8.13 8.93 -10.33
CA LEU A 371 -7.80 7.98 -11.40
C LEU A 371 -7.74 8.64 -12.79
N GLN A 372 -8.61 9.61 -13.07
CA GLN A 372 -8.65 10.35 -14.34
C GLN A 372 -7.43 11.25 -14.60
N GLN A 373 -6.71 11.71 -13.57
CA GLN A 373 -5.54 12.59 -13.77
C GLN A 373 -4.30 11.84 -14.28
N GLU A 374 -4.12 10.57 -13.91
CA GLU A 374 -2.96 9.76 -14.33
C GLU A 374 -3.24 8.87 -15.56
N THR A 375 -4.50 8.44 -15.77
CA THR A 375 -4.88 7.55 -16.88
C THR A 375 -4.82 8.19 -18.27
N ARG A 376 -4.70 9.53 -18.36
CA ARG A 376 -4.58 10.27 -19.62
C ARG A 376 -3.33 9.93 -20.45
N ALA A 377 -2.35 9.22 -19.87
CA ALA A 377 -1.16 8.75 -20.58
C ALA A 377 -1.32 7.41 -21.32
N THR A 378 -2.40 6.64 -21.06
CA THR A 378 -2.56 5.27 -21.60
C THR A 378 -3.91 5.01 -22.28
N TRP A 379 -4.85 5.95 -22.26
CA TRP A 379 -6.10 5.87 -23.03
C TRP A 379 -6.01 6.75 -24.30
N PRO A 380 -6.31 6.22 -25.50
CA PRO A 380 -6.52 7.06 -26.67
C PRO A 380 -7.71 8.00 -26.43
N GLU A 381 -7.60 9.28 -26.80
CA GLU A 381 -8.78 10.13 -26.90
C GLU A 381 -9.67 9.58 -28.04
N PHE A 382 -10.84 9.02 -27.69
CA PHE A 382 -11.79 8.43 -28.64
C PHE A 382 -12.50 9.50 -29.49
N SER A 383 -11.78 10.13 -30.42
CA SER A 383 -12.38 10.90 -31.51
C SER A 383 -12.90 9.96 -32.60
N GLY A 384 -14.15 9.50 -32.44
CA GLY A 384 -14.75 8.55 -33.37
C GLY A 384 -16.26 8.37 -33.18
N LYS A 385 -16.86 7.67 -34.14
CA LYS A 385 -18.30 7.37 -34.15
C LYS A 385 -18.70 6.45 -33.00
N VAL A 386 -19.96 6.51 -32.58
CA VAL A 386 -20.53 5.60 -31.55
C VAL A 386 -20.26 4.13 -31.89
N GLU A 387 -20.41 3.73 -33.16
CA GLU A 387 -20.14 2.37 -33.65
C GLU A 387 -18.70 1.89 -33.40
N GLU A 388 -17.71 2.75 -33.68
CA GLU A 388 -16.29 2.44 -33.50
C GLU A 388 -15.93 2.31 -32.02
N ARG A 389 -16.43 3.23 -31.19
CA ARG A 389 -16.25 3.22 -29.73
C ARG A 389 -16.87 1.98 -29.08
N VAL A 390 -18.12 1.64 -29.42
CA VAL A 390 -18.79 0.41 -28.96
C VAL A 390 -18.02 -0.85 -29.38
N THR A 391 -17.54 -0.90 -30.62
CA THR A 391 -16.75 -2.03 -31.13
C THR A 391 -15.44 -2.20 -30.37
N LEU A 392 -14.74 -1.11 -30.06
CA LEU A 392 -13.46 -1.13 -29.34
C LEU A 392 -13.63 -1.51 -27.85
N ILE A 393 -14.68 -1.02 -27.17
CA ILE A 393 -15.05 -1.48 -25.83
C ILE A 393 -15.36 -2.99 -25.84
N THR A 394 -16.13 -3.44 -26.82
CA THR A 394 -16.51 -4.86 -26.95
C THR A 394 -15.28 -5.74 -27.16
N ALA A 395 -14.38 -5.33 -28.05
CA ALA A 395 -13.09 -5.99 -28.29
C ALA A 395 -12.24 -6.06 -27.01
N GLN A 396 -12.20 -4.99 -26.22
CA GLN A 396 -11.41 -4.91 -25.00
C GLN A 396 -11.94 -5.80 -23.88
N VAL A 397 -13.25 -5.74 -23.59
CA VAL A 397 -13.88 -6.53 -22.51
C VAL A 397 -13.90 -8.04 -22.84
N LEU A 398 -14.15 -8.38 -24.11
CA LEU A 398 -14.23 -9.78 -24.56
C LEU A 398 -12.88 -10.37 -25.04
N LYS A 399 -11.84 -9.53 -25.17
CA LYS A 399 -10.51 -9.89 -25.70
C LYS A 399 -10.56 -10.45 -27.14
N ILE A 400 -11.41 -9.86 -27.97
CA ILE A 400 -11.63 -10.22 -29.37
C ILE A 400 -10.95 -9.15 -30.25
N ASP A 401 -10.37 -9.54 -31.39
CA ASP A 401 -9.87 -8.60 -32.38
C ASP A 401 -11.04 -7.74 -32.92
N PRO A 402 -10.99 -6.38 -32.84
CA PRO A 402 -12.06 -5.50 -33.32
C PRO A 402 -12.49 -5.80 -34.77
N ALA A 403 -11.59 -6.28 -35.62
CA ALA A 403 -11.89 -6.61 -37.02
C ALA A 403 -12.78 -7.86 -37.20
N LEU A 404 -13.02 -8.63 -36.14
CA LEU A 404 -13.88 -9.82 -36.14
C LEU A 404 -15.31 -9.53 -35.66
N ILE A 405 -15.53 -8.38 -35.02
CA ILE A 405 -16.80 -7.99 -34.39
C ILE A 405 -17.71 -7.31 -35.43
N LYS A 406 -18.99 -7.65 -35.43
CA LYS A 406 -20.01 -7.10 -36.34
C LYS A 406 -21.26 -6.63 -35.60
N PRO A 407 -22.05 -5.69 -36.17
CA PRO A 407 -23.29 -5.22 -35.57
C PRO A 407 -24.32 -6.34 -35.29
N GLU A 408 -24.34 -7.39 -36.11
CA GLU A 408 -25.24 -8.54 -35.92
C GLU A 408 -24.82 -9.50 -34.80
N ASP A 409 -23.57 -9.46 -34.33
CA ASP A 409 -23.05 -10.44 -33.36
C ASP A 409 -23.69 -10.24 -31.98
N SER A 410 -24.21 -11.31 -31.39
CA SER A 410 -24.67 -11.31 -30.01
C SER A 410 -23.50 -11.35 -29.05
N PHE A 411 -23.52 -10.47 -28.04
CA PHE A 411 -22.49 -10.42 -27.00
C PHE A 411 -22.28 -11.79 -26.34
N THR A 412 -23.37 -12.50 -26.02
CA THR A 412 -23.30 -13.80 -25.33
C THR A 412 -23.22 -14.98 -26.30
N ALA A 413 -24.04 -15.01 -27.36
CA ALA A 413 -24.16 -16.20 -28.21
C ALA A 413 -23.06 -16.32 -29.27
N ASP A 414 -22.56 -15.20 -29.80
CA ASP A 414 -21.58 -15.17 -30.89
C ASP A 414 -20.19 -14.73 -30.39
N LEU A 415 -20.13 -13.73 -29.49
CA LEU A 415 -18.89 -13.21 -28.90
C LEU A 415 -18.52 -13.88 -27.56
N GLY A 416 -19.40 -14.72 -26.99
CA GLY A 416 -19.07 -15.55 -25.82
C GLY A 416 -18.96 -14.81 -24.49
N ALA A 417 -19.53 -13.62 -24.35
CA ALA A 417 -19.52 -12.85 -23.10
C ALA A 417 -20.14 -13.63 -21.94
N GLU A 418 -19.36 -13.81 -20.87
CA GLU A 418 -19.87 -14.36 -19.62
C GLU A 418 -20.75 -13.34 -18.87
N SER A 419 -21.47 -13.79 -17.83
CA SER A 419 -22.37 -12.93 -17.05
C SER A 419 -21.67 -11.75 -16.37
N VAL A 420 -20.40 -11.89 -16.00
CA VAL A 420 -19.58 -10.78 -15.46
C VAL A 420 -19.22 -9.78 -16.56
N GLN A 421 -18.78 -10.27 -17.73
CA GLN A 421 -18.42 -9.42 -18.87
C GLN A 421 -19.62 -8.68 -19.45
N SER A 422 -20.83 -9.25 -19.35
CA SER A 422 -22.06 -8.56 -19.78
C SER A 422 -22.38 -7.34 -18.90
N ILE A 423 -22.11 -7.42 -17.59
CA ILE A 423 -22.24 -6.28 -16.66
C ILE A 423 -21.11 -5.27 -16.92
N GLU A 424 -19.89 -5.75 -17.17
CA GLU A 424 -18.73 -4.92 -17.52
C GLU A 424 -18.97 -4.12 -18.80
N LEU A 425 -19.51 -4.73 -19.87
CA LEU A 425 -19.88 -4.05 -21.10
C LEU A 425 -20.87 -2.90 -20.87
N VAL A 426 -21.94 -3.14 -20.10
CA VAL A 426 -22.95 -2.11 -19.78
C VAL A 426 -22.31 -0.95 -19.02
N ALA A 427 -21.54 -1.22 -17.97
CA ALA A 427 -20.86 -0.19 -17.19
C ALA A 427 -19.87 0.63 -18.04
N MET A 428 -19.14 -0.03 -18.95
CA MET A 428 -18.22 0.64 -19.87
C MET A 428 -18.95 1.50 -20.90
N PHE A 429 -20.15 1.11 -21.35
CA PHE A 429 -20.99 1.94 -22.23
C PHE A 429 -21.57 3.15 -21.48
N GLU A 430 -22.06 2.97 -20.25
CA GLU A 430 -22.51 4.09 -19.41
C GLU A 430 -21.38 5.11 -19.17
N GLU A 431 -20.18 4.64 -18.83
CA GLU A 431 -19.03 5.50 -18.53
C GLU A 431 -18.47 6.22 -19.78
N GLU A 432 -18.24 5.51 -20.89
CA GLU A 432 -17.65 6.09 -22.11
C GLU A 432 -18.59 7.08 -22.81
N PHE A 433 -19.90 6.85 -22.76
CA PHE A 433 -20.89 7.70 -23.44
C PHE A 433 -21.59 8.68 -22.50
N GLY A 434 -21.35 8.60 -21.18
CA GLY A 434 -22.00 9.47 -20.19
C GLY A 434 -23.52 9.29 -20.16
N ILE A 435 -23.98 8.04 -20.30
CA ILE A 435 -25.40 7.66 -20.33
C ILE A 435 -25.76 6.79 -19.11
N GLU A 436 -27.06 6.57 -18.90
CA GLU A 436 -27.58 5.63 -17.90
C GLU A 436 -28.39 4.53 -18.60
N MET A 437 -28.19 3.28 -18.18
CA MET A 437 -28.87 2.09 -18.69
C MET A 437 -29.60 1.39 -17.53
N ASP A 438 -30.93 1.49 -17.50
CA ASP A 438 -31.72 0.73 -16.52
C ASP A 438 -31.67 -0.79 -16.79
N GLU A 439 -32.11 -1.59 -15.82
CA GLU A 439 -32.03 -3.06 -15.87
C GLU A 439 -32.77 -3.64 -17.09
N ASP A 440 -33.93 -3.07 -17.46
CA ASP A 440 -34.71 -3.51 -18.63
C ASP A 440 -34.01 -3.11 -19.95
N ALA A 441 -33.41 -1.93 -20.01
CA ALA A 441 -32.63 -1.45 -21.14
C ALA A 441 -31.37 -2.31 -21.36
N ALA A 442 -30.59 -2.56 -20.30
CA ALA A 442 -29.41 -3.40 -20.33
C ALA A 442 -29.72 -4.82 -20.81
N LEU A 443 -30.81 -5.43 -20.34
CA LEU A 443 -31.25 -6.76 -20.77
C LEU A 443 -31.75 -6.79 -22.23
N SER A 444 -32.15 -5.66 -22.82
CA SER A 444 -32.62 -5.58 -24.21
C SER A 444 -31.50 -5.51 -25.26
N VAL A 445 -30.30 -5.11 -24.82
CA VAL A 445 -29.10 -4.85 -25.64
C VAL A 445 -28.30 -6.15 -25.84
N GLU A 446 -28.85 -7.04 -26.66
CA GLU A 446 -28.31 -8.39 -26.87
C GLU A 446 -27.17 -8.49 -27.93
N THR A 447 -27.02 -7.48 -28.79
CA THR A 447 -26.05 -7.45 -29.90
C THR A 447 -25.31 -6.12 -29.98
N VAL A 448 -24.15 -6.12 -30.62
CA VAL A 448 -23.30 -4.93 -30.80
C VAL A 448 -24.06 -3.79 -31.48
N GLY A 449 -24.81 -4.09 -32.55
CA GLY A 449 -25.63 -3.11 -33.27
C GLY A 449 -26.77 -2.53 -32.42
N LYS A 450 -27.43 -3.36 -31.58
CA LYS A 450 -28.43 -2.86 -30.62
C LYS A 450 -27.81 -1.91 -29.58
N ALA A 451 -26.58 -2.18 -29.14
CA ALA A 451 -25.86 -1.27 -28.24
C ALA A 451 -25.60 0.08 -28.92
N VAL A 452 -25.06 0.05 -30.16
CA VAL A 452 -24.85 1.27 -30.95
C VAL A 452 -26.15 2.07 -31.14
N GLU A 453 -27.26 1.42 -31.49
CA GLU A 453 -28.57 2.07 -31.63
C GLU A 453 -29.06 2.70 -30.33
N PHE A 454 -29.01 1.94 -29.22
CA PHE A 454 -29.43 2.41 -27.89
C PHE A 454 -28.59 3.61 -27.44
N ILE A 455 -27.26 3.48 -27.47
CA ILE A 455 -26.31 4.51 -27.04
C ILE A 455 -26.46 5.77 -27.90
N THR A 456 -26.59 5.62 -29.21
CA THR A 456 -26.83 6.76 -30.14
C THR A 456 -28.12 7.50 -29.81
N GLN A 457 -29.16 6.81 -29.35
CA GLN A 457 -30.41 7.45 -28.92
C GLN A 457 -30.29 8.09 -27.53
N ALA A 458 -29.67 7.41 -26.57
CA ALA A 458 -29.44 7.91 -25.22
C ALA A 458 -28.60 9.19 -25.22
N CYS A 459 -27.49 9.25 -25.97
CA CYS A 459 -26.68 10.46 -26.13
C CYS A 459 -27.50 11.65 -26.67
N LYS A 460 -28.39 11.41 -27.65
CA LYS A 460 -29.26 12.44 -28.23
C LYS A 460 -30.29 12.97 -27.23
N GLU A 461 -30.83 12.11 -26.38
CA GLU A 461 -31.83 12.48 -25.37
C GLU A 461 -31.21 13.19 -24.17
N GLN A 462 -29.98 12.82 -23.80
CA GLN A 462 -29.25 13.40 -22.67
C GLN A 462 -28.37 14.61 -23.06
N GLY A 463 -28.26 14.92 -24.35
CA GLY A 463 -27.53 16.08 -24.86
C GLY A 463 -26.00 15.90 -24.91
N VAL A 464 -25.53 14.65 -24.95
CA VAL A 464 -24.11 14.32 -25.11
C VAL A 464 -23.73 14.45 -26.59
N ASP A 465 -22.74 15.28 -26.88
CA ASP A 465 -22.29 15.54 -28.25
C ASP A 465 -21.40 14.38 -28.74
N VAL A 466 -21.90 13.60 -29.70
CA VAL A 466 -21.22 12.44 -30.29
C VAL A 466 -21.30 12.50 -31.81
N GLU A 467 -20.18 12.24 -32.49
CA GLU A 467 -20.18 12.13 -33.95
C GLU A 467 -20.96 10.88 -34.40
N GLN A 468 -21.81 11.05 -35.43
CA GLN A 468 -22.71 10.02 -35.98
C GLN A 468 -22.10 9.34 -37.19
#